data_AF-A0A1I4U0F4-F1
#
_entry.id   AF-A0A1I4U0F4-F1
#
_cell.length_a   1.000
_cell.length_b   1.000
_cell.length_c   1.000
_cell.angle_alpha   90.00
_cell.angle_beta   90.00
_cell.angle_gamma   90.00
#
_symmetry.space_group_name_H-M   'P 1'
#
loop_
_entity.id
_entity.type
_entity.pdbx_description
1 polymer ?
#
loop_
_entity_poly.entity_id
_entity_poly.type
_entity_poly.pdbx_seq_one_letter_code
_entity_poly.pdbx_strand_id
1 'polypeptide(L)'
;MLRSNDAAKFWKWFTERNDDFRFFREMEQDEIVALFDELTERLHLYCTSLYFEMRVDELNGGELVITANCDESFFDDAEYLVTQAPELERWKFTALIQADPESARIEYADLELSAEDMWFSAVEDPEFPAKLDVVVHIDDYEYLKQNENLDDAVFILLQSLLGEKSFAENINVYLVRELPEGMPASDFPTLDTLPAYIAYLKSERNTALGNMS
;
A
#
# COMPACT_ATOMS: atom_id res chain seq x y z
N MET A 1 2.16 -1.78 28.88
CA MET A 1 3.54 -1.57 29.37
C MET A 1 4.58 -2.19 28.45
N LEU A 2 4.40 -3.43 27.96
CA LEU A 2 5.35 -4.06 27.02
C LEU A 2 5.42 -3.33 25.67
N ARG A 3 4.31 -3.19 24.94
CA ARG A 3 4.23 -2.50 23.64
C ARG A 3 4.87 -1.09 23.62
N SER A 4 4.59 -0.27 24.64
CA SER A 4 5.20 1.07 24.78
C SER A 4 6.71 1.02 24.97
N ASN A 5 7.21 0.08 25.78
CA ASN A 5 8.64 -0.09 26.01
C ASN A 5 9.36 -0.62 24.75
N ASP A 6 8.74 -1.53 24.01
CA ASP A 6 9.33 -2.09 22.80
C ASP A 6 9.34 -1.08 21.65
N ALA A 7 8.28 -0.27 21.50
CA ALA A 7 8.27 0.89 20.60
C ALA A 7 9.39 1.89 20.95
N ALA A 8 9.56 2.23 22.24
CA ALA A 8 10.61 3.13 22.68
C ALA A 8 12.02 2.58 22.39
N LYS A 9 12.23 1.27 22.52
CA LYS A 9 13.51 0.63 22.15
C LYS A 9 13.77 0.71 20.66
N PHE A 10 12.76 0.42 19.83
CA PHE A 10 12.88 0.52 18.37
C PHE A 10 13.31 1.94 17.97
N TRP A 11 12.59 2.96 18.44
CA TRP A 11 12.88 4.34 18.07
C TRP A 11 14.20 4.87 18.61
N LYS A 12 14.60 4.45 19.82
CA LYS A 12 15.92 4.76 20.34
C LYS A 12 17.01 4.21 19.43
N TRP A 13 16.91 2.94 19.06
CA TRP A 13 17.87 2.30 18.15
C TRP A 13 17.85 2.98 16.77
N PHE A 14 16.67 3.27 16.20
CA PHE A 14 16.57 3.95 14.91
C PHE A 14 17.26 5.32 14.94
N THR A 15 17.05 6.09 16.02
CA THR A 15 17.70 7.40 16.21
C THR A 15 19.23 7.26 16.25
N GLU A 16 19.75 6.22 16.90
CA GLU A 16 21.20 5.95 16.95
C GLU A 16 21.77 5.56 15.57
N ARG A 17 20.96 4.97 14.69
CA ARG A 17 21.34 4.50 13.34
C ARG A 17 20.92 5.44 12.21
N ASN A 18 20.29 6.57 12.52
CA ASN A 18 19.59 7.38 11.52
C ASN A 18 20.48 7.92 10.40
N ASP A 19 21.74 8.26 10.70
CA ASP A 19 22.68 8.73 9.68
C ASP A 19 23.04 7.59 8.72
N ASP A 20 23.23 6.36 9.21
CA ASP A 20 23.51 5.20 8.36
C ASP A 20 22.40 5.02 7.31
N PHE A 21 21.14 5.17 7.70
CA PHE A 21 20.00 5.12 6.78
C PHE A 21 19.92 6.34 5.84
N ARG A 22 20.39 7.51 6.24
CA ARG A 22 20.37 8.70 5.37
C ARG A 22 21.50 8.68 4.35
N PHE A 23 22.60 7.99 4.64
CA PHE A 23 23.81 7.97 3.83
C PHE A 23 24.15 6.56 3.30
N PHE A 24 23.23 5.59 3.36
CA PHE A 24 23.50 4.20 2.96
C PHE A 24 24.04 4.04 1.53
N ARG A 25 23.73 4.99 0.63
CA ARG A 25 24.25 5.00 -0.75
C ARG A 25 25.76 5.18 -0.84
N GLU A 26 26.40 5.62 0.23
CA GLU A 26 27.85 5.76 0.36
C GLU A 26 28.52 4.50 0.93
N MET A 27 27.73 3.49 1.33
CA MET A 27 28.19 2.23 1.93
C MET A 27 28.39 1.13 0.88
N GLU A 28 29.15 0.09 1.24
CA GLU A 28 29.29 -1.09 0.38
C GLU A 28 28.01 -1.94 0.38
N GLN A 29 27.75 -2.68 -0.70
CA GLN A 29 26.51 -3.44 -0.87
C GLN A 29 26.21 -4.40 0.32
N ASP A 30 27.22 -5.11 0.82
CA ASP A 30 27.05 -6.04 1.94
C ASP A 30 26.71 -5.31 3.25
N GLU A 31 27.20 -4.08 3.44
CA GLU A 31 26.88 -3.26 4.61
C GLU A 31 25.46 -2.71 4.54
N ILE A 32 24.99 -2.36 3.34
CA ILE A 32 23.61 -1.95 3.09
C ILE A 32 22.67 -3.11 3.43
N VAL A 33 22.95 -4.32 2.94
CA VAL A 33 22.13 -5.51 3.23
C VAL A 33 22.07 -5.75 4.75
N ALA A 34 23.22 -5.74 5.43
CA ALA A 34 23.26 -5.92 6.88
C ALA A 34 22.49 -4.83 7.65
N LEU A 35 22.50 -3.58 7.18
CA LEU A 35 21.78 -2.47 7.79
C LEU A 35 20.25 -2.67 7.70
N PHE A 36 19.74 -3.09 6.55
CA PHE A 36 18.30 -3.34 6.37
C PHE A 36 17.82 -4.65 7.00
N ASP A 37 18.68 -5.67 7.08
CA ASP A 37 18.43 -6.87 7.88
C ASP A 37 18.30 -6.51 9.37
N GLU A 38 19.20 -5.67 9.89
CA GLU A 38 19.10 -5.18 11.28
C GLU A 38 17.81 -4.38 11.50
N LEU A 39 17.40 -3.52 10.55
CA LEU A 39 16.12 -2.81 10.62
C LEU A 39 14.94 -3.77 10.72
N THR A 40 14.94 -4.80 9.91
CA THR A 40 13.90 -5.84 9.92
C THR A 40 13.86 -6.57 11.27
N GLU A 41 15.01 -7.03 11.77
CA GLU A 41 15.10 -7.70 13.07
C GLU A 41 14.58 -6.81 14.20
N ARG A 42 14.95 -5.52 14.20
CA ARG A 42 14.56 -4.56 15.23
C ARG A 42 13.08 -4.24 15.19
N LEU A 43 12.50 -4.11 13.99
CA LEU A 43 11.06 -3.95 13.82
C LEU A 43 10.32 -5.19 14.33
N HIS A 44 10.83 -6.39 14.01
CA HIS A 44 10.23 -7.66 14.44
C HIS A 44 10.35 -7.95 15.93
N LEU A 45 11.30 -7.34 16.64
CA LEU A 45 11.31 -7.35 18.12
C LEU A 45 10.10 -6.60 18.71
N TYR A 46 9.52 -5.65 17.98
CA TYR A 46 8.28 -4.96 18.35
C TYR A 46 7.06 -5.73 17.83
N CYS A 47 7.00 -6.06 16.54
CA CYS A 47 5.93 -6.84 15.95
C CYS A 47 6.40 -7.55 14.67
N THR A 48 6.24 -8.88 14.62
CA THR A 48 6.71 -9.73 13.51
C THR A 48 5.89 -9.62 12.22
N SER A 49 4.76 -8.93 12.28
CA SER A 49 3.84 -8.74 11.15
C SER A 49 3.92 -7.32 10.59
N LEU A 50 4.91 -6.54 11.00
CA LEU A 50 5.17 -5.20 10.46
C LEU A 50 6.41 -5.22 9.60
N TYR A 51 6.32 -4.50 8.49
CA TYR A 51 7.37 -4.31 7.50
C TYR A 51 7.56 -2.81 7.27
N PHE A 52 8.39 -2.44 6.30
CA PHE A 52 8.63 -1.04 6.01
C PHE A 52 8.88 -0.77 4.53
N GLU A 53 8.57 0.46 4.12
CA GLU A 53 9.16 1.08 2.93
C GLU A 53 10.03 2.26 3.37
N MET A 54 11.22 2.36 2.79
CA MET A 54 12.13 3.48 3.06
C MET A 54 12.47 4.19 1.75
N ARG A 55 12.31 5.51 1.75
CA ARG A 55 12.73 6.39 0.66
C ARG A 55 13.70 7.42 1.22
N VAL A 56 14.79 7.66 0.51
CA VAL A 56 15.75 8.72 0.85
C VAL A 56 15.93 9.60 -0.37
N ASP A 57 15.67 10.90 -0.28
CA ASP A 57 15.82 11.82 -1.39
C ASP A 57 17.30 12.15 -1.71
N GLU A 58 17.54 12.93 -2.77
CA GLU A 58 18.90 13.35 -3.18
C GLU A 58 19.59 14.26 -2.16
N LEU A 59 18.83 14.90 -1.28
CA LEU A 59 19.37 15.74 -0.22
C LEU A 59 19.66 14.92 1.04
N ASN A 60 19.41 13.61 1.05
CA ASN A 60 19.45 12.73 2.21
C ASN A 60 18.39 13.08 3.27
N GLY A 61 17.21 13.49 2.86
CA GLY A 61 15.98 13.45 3.67
C GLY A 61 15.33 12.06 3.57
N GLY A 62 14.91 11.50 4.70
CA GLY A 62 14.34 10.15 4.78
C GLY A 62 12.84 10.15 5.01
N GLU A 63 12.13 9.23 4.36
CA GLU A 63 10.78 8.81 4.71
C GLU A 63 10.82 7.32 5.06
N LEU A 64 10.25 6.98 6.22
CA LEU A 64 10.03 5.60 6.63
C LEU A 64 8.53 5.38 6.83
N VAL A 65 7.98 4.48 6.03
CA VAL A 65 6.60 4.00 6.14
C VAL A 65 6.62 2.66 6.84
N ILE A 66 5.86 2.51 7.92
CA ILE A 66 5.63 1.21 8.58
C ILE A 66 4.34 0.61 8.04
N THR A 67 4.43 -0.56 7.39
CA THR A 67 3.31 -1.24 6.73
C THR A 67 2.98 -2.55 7.44
N ALA A 68 1.72 -2.97 7.40
CA ALA A 68 1.25 -4.27 7.88
C ALA A 68 0.97 -5.23 6.71
N ASN A 69 1.39 -4.88 5.49
CA ASN A 69 1.11 -5.61 4.25
C ASN A 69 -0.36 -5.97 4.09
N CYS A 70 -1.24 -4.99 4.30
CA CYS A 70 -2.70 -5.13 4.22
C CYS A 70 -3.34 -6.07 5.27
N ASP A 71 -2.61 -6.55 6.28
CA ASP A 71 -3.21 -7.26 7.42
C ASP A 71 -3.81 -6.27 8.43
N GLU A 72 -5.13 -6.10 8.34
CA GLU A 72 -5.92 -5.20 9.19
C GLU A 72 -5.68 -5.45 10.70
N SER A 73 -5.30 -6.67 11.08
CA SER A 73 -5.05 -7.06 12.48
C SER A 73 -3.88 -6.30 13.12
N PHE A 74 -2.96 -5.76 12.30
CA PHE A 74 -1.74 -5.08 12.76
C PHE A 74 -1.70 -3.59 12.41
N PHE A 75 -2.78 -3.03 11.85
CA PHE A 75 -2.86 -1.59 11.57
C PHE A 75 -2.67 -0.75 12.84
N ASP A 76 -3.34 -1.11 13.92
CA ASP A 76 -3.16 -0.45 15.22
C ASP A 76 -1.69 -0.49 15.67
N ASP A 77 -1.00 -1.62 15.46
CA ASP A 77 0.41 -1.78 15.85
C ASP A 77 1.35 -0.87 15.04
N ALA A 78 1.12 -0.74 13.74
CA ALA A 78 1.84 0.20 12.88
C ALA A 78 1.57 1.65 13.26
N GLU A 79 0.28 2.03 13.37
CA GLU A 79 -0.16 3.38 13.75
C GLU A 79 0.43 3.77 15.11
N TYR A 80 0.34 2.89 16.10
CA TYR A 80 0.93 3.13 17.42
C TYR A 80 2.44 3.29 17.36
N LEU A 81 3.17 2.43 16.63
CA LEU A 81 4.63 2.56 16.53
C LEU A 81 4.99 3.95 16.02
N VAL A 82 4.38 4.41 14.93
CA VAL A 82 4.63 5.73 14.36
C VAL A 82 4.21 6.87 15.28
N THR A 83 3.13 6.72 16.06
CA THR A 83 2.75 7.76 17.06
C THR A 83 3.79 7.92 18.17
N GLN A 84 4.65 6.92 18.39
CA GLN A 84 5.74 6.97 19.36
C GLN A 84 7.07 7.45 18.73
N ALA A 85 7.07 7.79 17.43
CA ALA A 85 8.27 8.23 16.74
C ALA A 85 8.82 9.54 17.36
N PRO A 86 10.14 9.66 17.53
CA PRO A 86 10.76 10.88 18.01
C PRO A 86 10.72 11.94 16.91
N GLU A 87 10.74 13.21 17.31
CA GLU A 87 11.05 14.28 16.37
C GLU A 87 12.51 14.14 15.93
N LEU A 88 12.72 13.82 14.66
CA LEU A 88 14.04 13.62 14.09
C LEU A 88 14.17 14.47 12.83
N GLU A 89 15.18 15.33 12.80
CA GLU A 89 15.37 16.26 11.70
C GLU A 89 15.55 15.50 10.38
N ARG A 90 14.92 15.99 9.31
CA ARG A 90 14.99 15.41 7.95
C ARG A 90 14.39 14.02 7.82
N TRP A 91 13.58 13.59 8.78
CA TRP A 91 12.81 12.36 8.71
C TRP A 91 11.29 12.61 8.72
N LYS A 92 10.58 11.84 7.92
CA LYS A 92 9.12 11.68 7.96
C LYS A 92 8.78 10.24 8.30
N PHE A 93 7.94 10.05 9.31
CA PHE A 93 7.45 8.73 9.70
C PHE A 93 5.94 8.66 9.44
N THR A 94 5.53 7.63 8.71
CA THR A 94 4.12 7.43 8.36
C THR A 94 3.73 5.99 8.66
N ALA A 95 2.53 5.78 9.22
CA ALA A 95 1.98 4.44 9.36
C ALA A 95 1.08 4.13 8.17
N LEU A 96 1.22 2.92 7.66
CA LEU A 96 0.53 2.36 6.51
C LEU A 96 0.85 3.11 5.21
N ILE A 97 0.85 2.39 4.10
CA ILE A 97 1.04 3.01 2.79
C ILE A 97 -0.17 3.92 2.52
N GLN A 98 0.11 5.19 2.22
CA GLN A 98 -0.92 6.18 1.93
C GLN A 98 -1.28 6.14 0.45
N ALA A 99 -2.52 6.46 0.13
CA ALA A 99 -2.91 6.70 -1.25
C ALA A 99 -2.11 7.88 -1.80
N ASP A 100 -1.61 7.74 -3.02
CA ASP A 100 -0.99 8.82 -3.77
C ASP A 100 -1.92 9.22 -4.93
N PRO A 101 -2.68 10.32 -4.79
CA PRO A 101 -3.63 10.76 -5.81
C PRO A 101 -2.96 11.23 -7.10
N GLU A 102 -1.64 11.44 -7.10
CA GLU A 102 -0.87 11.79 -8.30
C GLU A 102 -0.24 10.55 -8.98
N SER A 103 -0.18 9.41 -8.27
CA SER A 103 0.41 8.15 -8.75
C SER A 103 -0.65 7.23 -9.37
N ALA A 104 -1.28 7.69 -10.45
CA ALA A 104 -2.13 6.84 -11.30
C ALA A 104 -1.30 5.95 -12.25
N ARG A 105 0.02 5.88 -12.06
CA ARG A 105 0.97 5.17 -12.92
C ARG A 105 2.06 4.55 -12.07
N ILE A 106 2.50 3.36 -12.47
CA ILE A 106 3.63 2.69 -11.84
C ILE A 106 4.58 2.14 -12.90
N GLU A 107 5.85 2.08 -12.54
CA GLU A 107 6.87 1.30 -13.23
C GLU A 107 7.30 0.19 -12.28
N TYR A 108 7.08 -1.07 -12.68
CA TYR A 108 7.45 -2.23 -11.88
C TYR A 108 8.03 -3.32 -12.77
N ALA A 109 9.29 -3.69 -12.50
CA ALA A 109 10.10 -4.54 -13.37
C ALA A 109 10.15 -3.97 -14.81
N ASP A 110 9.60 -4.69 -15.78
CA ASP A 110 9.50 -4.30 -17.19
C ASP A 110 8.08 -3.85 -17.60
N LEU A 111 7.19 -3.65 -16.63
CA LEU A 111 5.82 -3.18 -16.83
C LEU A 111 5.67 -1.70 -16.50
N GLU A 112 4.99 -0.98 -17.38
CA GLU A 112 4.46 0.36 -17.13
C GLU A 112 2.93 0.26 -17.18
N LEU A 113 2.27 0.49 -16.04
CA LEU A 113 0.82 0.42 -15.94
C LEU A 113 0.26 1.80 -15.60
N SER A 114 -0.85 2.17 -16.24
CA SER A 114 -1.62 3.36 -15.89
C SER A 114 -3.06 3.01 -15.56
N ALA A 115 -3.53 3.50 -14.42
CA ALA A 115 -4.92 3.35 -14.01
C ALA A 115 -5.91 4.09 -14.94
N GLU A 116 -5.44 5.08 -15.70
CA GLU A 116 -6.24 5.79 -16.71
C GLU A 116 -6.49 4.92 -17.97
N ASP A 117 -5.57 3.99 -18.26
CA ASP A 117 -5.61 3.06 -19.40
C ASP A 117 -6.08 1.65 -19.00
N MET A 118 -6.64 1.52 -17.79
CA MET A 118 -7.20 0.30 -17.25
C MET A 118 -8.63 0.57 -16.78
N TRP A 119 -9.45 -0.47 -16.72
CA TRP A 119 -10.85 -0.35 -16.32
C TRP A 119 -11.19 -1.31 -15.21
N PHE A 120 -12.37 -1.16 -14.61
CA PHE A 120 -12.83 -2.14 -13.63
C PHE A 120 -14.33 -2.43 -13.70
N SER A 121 -14.67 -3.63 -13.26
CA SER A 121 -16.02 -4.00 -12.84
C SER A 121 -16.01 -4.29 -11.35
N ALA A 122 -16.99 -3.80 -10.61
CA ALA A 122 -17.17 -4.15 -9.19
C ALA A 122 -18.35 -5.10 -9.03
N VAL A 123 -18.16 -6.14 -8.21
CA VAL A 123 -19.17 -7.13 -7.88
C VAL A 123 -19.32 -7.15 -6.35
N GLU A 124 -20.55 -7.08 -5.88
CA GLU A 124 -20.86 -7.25 -4.46
C GLU A 124 -20.85 -8.75 -4.11
N ASP A 125 -20.06 -9.13 -3.11
CA ASP A 125 -20.11 -10.47 -2.54
C ASP A 125 -21.12 -10.49 -1.37
N PRO A 126 -22.20 -11.30 -1.44
CA PRO A 126 -23.14 -11.44 -0.33
C PRO A 126 -22.52 -11.95 0.98
N GLU A 127 -21.40 -12.67 0.93
CA GLU A 127 -20.66 -13.13 2.11
C GLU A 127 -19.83 -12.01 2.74
N PHE A 128 -19.37 -11.04 1.93
CA PHE A 128 -18.58 -9.89 2.35
C PHE A 128 -19.22 -8.56 1.90
N PRO A 129 -20.44 -8.22 2.36
CA PRO A 129 -21.20 -7.05 1.88
C PRO A 129 -20.59 -5.69 2.27
N ALA A 130 -19.46 -5.69 2.97
CA ALA A 130 -18.70 -4.51 3.29
C ALA A 130 -17.51 -4.26 2.36
N LYS A 131 -17.17 -5.23 1.53
CA LYS A 131 -16.04 -5.21 0.60
C LYS A 131 -16.53 -5.44 -0.83
N LEU A 132 -15.65 -5.17 -1.79
CA LEU A 132 -15.88 -5.34 -3.21
C LEU A 132 -14.97 -6.43 -3.77
N ASP A 133 -15.54 -7.23 -4.65
CA ASP A 133 -14.76 -8.01 -5.60
C ASP A 133 -14.53 -7.13 -6.83
N VAL A 134 -13.27 -6.92 -7.19
CA VAL A 134 -12.90 -6.03 -8.30
C VAL A 134 -12.30 -6.83 -9.45
N VAL A 135 -12.91 -6.76 -10.62
CA VAL A 135 -12.28 -7.27 -11.84
C VAL A 135 -11.59 -6.09 -12.52
N VAL A 136 -10.27 -6.10 -12.55
CA VAL A 136 -9.44 -5.15 -13.27
C VAL A 136 -9.31 -5.63 -14.72
N HIS A 137 -9.74 -4.79 -15.65
CA HIS A 137 -9.65 -5.03 -17.08
C HIS A 137 -8.48 -4.27 -17.68
N ILE A 138 -7.67 -4.95 -18.48
CA ILE A 138 -6.51 -4.37 -19.17
C ILE A 138 -6.52 -4.76 -20.65
N ASP A 139 -6.17 -3.82 -21.51
CA ASP A 139 -5.91 -4.09 -22.92
C ASP A 139 -4.69 -5.01 -23.09
N ASP A 140 -4.64 -5.78 -24.17
CA ASP A 140 -3.55 -6.74 -24.45
C ASP A 140 -3.26 -7.74 -23.32
N TYR A 141 -4.25 -8.05 -22.48
CA TYR A 141 -4.12 -8.97 -21.34
C TYR A 141 -3.48 -10.32 -21.72
N GLU A 142 -3.79 -10.88 -22.88
CA GLU A 142 -3.23 -12.16 -23.35
C GLU A 142 -1.70 -12.14 -23.50
N TYR A 143 -1.14 -10.97 -23.82
CA TYR A 143 0.30 -10.74 -23.84
C TYR A 143 0.83 -10.47 -22.44
N LEU A 144 0.21 -9.53 -21.72
CA LEU A 144 0.68 -9.08 -20.40
C LEU A 144 0.63 -10.19 -19.35
N LYS A 145 -0.34 -11.10 -19.39
CA LYS A 145 -0.47 -12.23 -18.45
C LYS A 145 0.69 -13.23 -18.51
N GLN A 146 1.55 -13.14 -19.54
CA GLN A 146 2.77 -13.95 -19.64
C GLN A 146 3.89 -13.39 -18.78
N ASN A 147 3.79 -12.12 -18.34
CA ASN A 147 4.72 -11.52 -17.40
C ASN A 147 4.39 -11.97 -15.98
N GLU A 148 5.37 -12.58 -15.30
CA GLU A 148 5.19 -13.09 -13.93
C GLU A 148 4.94 -11.99 -12.89
N ASN A 149 5.32 -10.74 -13.21
CA ASN A 149 5.19 -9.57 -12.33
C ASN A 149 3.84 -8.84 -12.49
N LEU A 150 2.95 -9.29 -13.40
CA LEU A 150 1.71 -8.55 -13.69
C LEU A 150 0.82 -8.41 -12.45
N ASP A 151 0.66 -9.48 -11.67
CA ASP A 151 -0.21 -9.46 -10.49
C ASP A 151 0.35 -8.51 -9.41
N ASP A 152 1.65 -8.58 -9.14
CA ASP A 152 2.35 -7.68 -8.23
C ASP A 152 2.25 -6.21 -8.68
N ALA A 153 2.42 -5.95 -9.98
CA ALA A 153 2.27 -4.61 -10.53
C ALA A 153 0.84 -4.08 -10.34
N VAL A 154 -0.19 -4.87 -10.66
CA VAL A 154 -1.58 -4.45 -10.44
C VAL A 154 -1.87 -4.25 -8.94
N PHE A 155 -1.34 -5.11 -8.07
CA PHE A 155 -1.46 -4.94 -6.62
C PHE A 155 -0.85 -3.61 -6.15
N ILE A 156 0.38 -3.30 -6.58
CA ILE A 156 1.07 -2.05 -6.24
C ILE A 156 0.29 -0.85 -6.76
N LEU A 157 -0.25 -0.92 -7.98
CA LEU A 157 -1.08 0.16 -8.55
C LEU A 157 -2.37 0.37 -7.73
N LEU A 158 -3.08 -0.70 -7.38
CA LEU A 158 -4.28 -0.62 -6.54
C LEU A 158 -3.97 -0.05 -5.15
N GLN A 159 -2.87 -0.49 -4.54
CA GLN A 159 -2.42 0.01 -3.24
C GLN A 159 -1.97 1.48 -3.33
N SER A 160 -1.36 1.90 -4.44
CA SER A 160 -1.02 3.30 -4.68
C SER A 160 -2.27 4.18 -4.80
N LEU A 161 -3.30 3.72 -5.50
CA LEU A 161 -4.58 4.45 -5.66
C LEU A 161 -5.38 4.54 -4.36
N LEU A 162 -5.40 3.47 -3.56
CA LEU A 162 -6.28 3.34 -2.40
C LEU A 162 -5.58 3.63 -1.07
N GLY A 163 -4.26 3.45 -1.02
CA GLY A 163 -3.55 3.22 0.23
C GLY A 163 -3.84 1.84 0.81
N GLU A 164 -2.97 1.38 1.69
CA GLU A 164 -3.03 0.06 2.31
C GLU A 164 -4.31 -0.14 3.13
N LYS A 165 -4.70 0.86 3.92
CA LYS A 165 -5.88 0.76 4.79
C LYS A 165 -7.17 0.63 3.99
N SER A 166 -7.36 1.51 2.99
CA SER A 166 -8.56 1.46 2.16
C SER A 166 -8.59 0.20 1.30
N PHE A 167 -7.45 -0.24 0.77
CA PHE A 167 -7.37 -1.50 0.04
C PHE A 167 -7.87 -2.66 0.92
N ALA A 168 -7.27 -2.84 2.10
CA ALA A 168 -7.61 -3.95 2.98
C ALA A 168 -9.07 -3.90 3.44
N GLU A 169 -9.58 -2.74 3.85
CA GLU A 169 -10.94 -2.59 4.36
C GLU A 169 -12.02 -2.73 3.30
N ASN A 170 -11.72 -2.51 2.01
CA ASN A 170 -12.74 -2.35 0.97
C ASN A 170 -12.63 -3.33 -0.20
N ILE A 171 -11.47 -3.96 -0.41
CA ILE A 171 -11.26 -4.95 -1.47
C ILE A 171 -11.23 -6.33 -0.81
N ASN A 172 -12.11 -7.22 -1.27
CA ASN A 172 -12.14 -8.61 -0.81
C ASN A 172 -11.18 -9.46 -1.66
N VAL A 173 -11.41 -9.44 -2.97
CA VAL A 173 -10.52 -10.04 -3.97
C VAL A 173 -10.46 -9.12 -5.18
N TYR A 174 -9.33 -9.14 -5.88
CA TYR A 174 -9.26 -8.59 -7.23
C TYR A 174 -8.82 -9.67 -8.22
N LEU A 175 -9.22 -9.52 -9.47
CA LEU A 175 -8.81 -10.38 -10.58
C LEU A 175 -8.40 -9.50 -11.76
N VAL A 176 -7.35 -9.89 -12.48
CA VAL A 176 -6.94 -9.23 -13.72
C VAL A 176 -7.45 -10.04 -14.91
N ARG A 177 -8.13 -9.39 -15.86
CA ARG A 177 -8.71 -10.04 -17.06
C ARG A 177 -8.68 -9.10 -18.27
N GLU A 178 -8.96 -9.66 -19.44
CA GLU A 178 -9.31 -8.88 -20.62
C GLU A 178 -10.66 -8.16 -20.44
N LEU A 179 -10.90 -7.16 -21.28
CA LEU A 179 -12.24 -6.58 -21.45
C LEU A 179 -13.23 -7.63 -21.98
N PRO A 180 -14.50 -7.63 -21.53
CA PRO A 180 -15.50 -8.58 -22.03
C PRO A 180 -15.70 -8.47 -23.56
N GLU A 181 -15.75 -9.62 -24.22
CA GLU A 181 -15.89 -9.69 -25.67
C GLU A 181 -17.12 -8.91 -26.17
N GLY A 182 -16.92 -8.03 -27.15
CA GLY A 182 -17.99 -7.24 -27.75
C GLY A 182 -18.45 -6.02 -26.94
N MET A 183 -17.81 -5.73 -25.79
CA MET A 183 -18.05 -4.50 -25.03
C MET A 183 -16.89 -3.52 -25.22
N PRO A 184 -17.13 -2.27 -25.64
CA PRO A 184 -16.07 -1.27 -25.73
C PRO A 184 -15.59 -0.86 -24.33
N ALA A 185 -14.32 -0.52 -24.21
CA ALA A 185 -13.71 -0.08 -22.96
C ALA A 185 -14.45 1.13 -22.32
N SER A 186 -15.04 2.00 -23.15
CA SER A 186 -15.86 3.15 -22.71
C SER A 186 -17.10 2.80 -21.90
N ASP A 187 -17.53 1.52 -21.90
CA ASP A 187 -18.66 1.04 -21.09
C ASP A 187 -18.27 0.78 -19.63
N PHE A 188 -16.97 0.80 -19.31
CA PHE A 188 -16.43 0.55 -17.99
C PHE A 188 -15.80 1.83 -17.41
N PRO A 189 -15.90 2.07 -16.09
CA PRO A 189 -15.13 3.12 -15.44
C PRO A 189 -13.64 2.82 -15.50
N THR A 190 -12.82 3.85 -15.65
CA THR A 190 -11.37 3.74 -15.59
C THR A 190 -10.91 3.48 -14.14
N LEU A 191 -9.81 2.76 -13.97
CA LEU A 191 -9.35 2.27 -12.67
C LEU A 191 -8.98 3.42 -11.70
N ASP A 192 -8.51 4.55 -12.21
CA ASP A 192 -8.23 5.76 -11.43
C ASP A 192 -9.46 6.31 -10.69
N THR A 193 -10.67 5.98 -11.16
CA THR A 193 -11.94 6.38 -10.52
C THR A 193 -12.40 5.45 -9.40
N LEU A 194 -11.72 4.31 -9.18
CA LEU A 194 -12.05 3.33 -8.14
C LEU A 194 -12.15 3.93 -6.72
N PRO A 195 -11.26 4.83 -6.26
CA PRO A 195 -11.40 5.46 -4.95
C PRO A 195 -12.72 6.23 -4.80
N ALA A 196 -13.13 6.97 -5.83
CA ALA A 196 -14.38 7.72 -5.85
C ALA A 196 -15.60 6.77 -5.87
N TYR A 197 -15.51 5.65 -6.59
CA TYR A 197 -16.53 4.62 -6.61
C TYR A 197 -16.75 4.00 -5.22
N ILE A 198 -15.68 3.63 -4.51
CA ILE A 198 -15.75 3.12 -3.13
C ILE A 198 -16.39 4.15 -2.19
N ALA A 199 -16.00 5.42 -2.31
CA ALA A 199 -16.57 6.50 -1.51
C ALA A 199 -18.08 6.66 -1.74
N TYR A 200 -18.52 6.58 -3.00
CA TYR A 200 -19.94 6.63 -3.36
C TYR A 200 -20.74 5.49 -2.72
N LEU A 201 -20.27 4.25 -2.85
CA LEU A 201 -20.95 3.08 -2.28
C LEU A 201 -21.10 3.16 -0.75
N LYS A 202 -20.06 3.63 -0.05
CA LYS A 202 -20.14 3.87 1.40
C LYS A 202 -21.22 4.90 1.75
N SER A 203 -21.35 5.97 0.96
CA SER A 203 -22.34 7.02 1.19
C SER A 203 -23.79 6.53 1.00
N GLU A 204 -24.03 5.70 -0.02
CA GLU A 204 -25.33 5.10 -0.29
C GLU A 204 -25.73 4.14 0.83
N ARG A 205 -24.80 3.28 1.29
CA ARG A 205 -25.04 2.34 2.39
C ARG A 205 -25.37 3.07 3.71
N ASN A 206 -24.64 4.13 4.02
CA ASN A 206 -24.89 4.93 5.23
C ASN A 206 -26.27 5.62 5.16
N THR A 207 -26.68 6.09 3.98
CA THR A 207 -28.00 6.68 3.76
C THR A 207 -29.10 5.64 3.91
N ALA A 208 -28.92 4.43 3.36
CA ALA A 208 -29.88 3.34 3.51
C ALA A 208 -30.05 2.90 4.97
N LEU A 209 -28.95 2.81 5.74
CA LEU A 209 -28.98 2.46 7.16
C LEU A 209 -29.63 3.57 8.02
N GLY A 210 -29.33 4.84 7.76
CA GLY A 210 -29.92 5.98 8.47
C GLY A 210 -31.41 6.18 8.19
N ASN A 211 -31.92 5.68 7.06
CA ASN A 211 -33.35 5.65 6.75
C ASN A 211 -34.09 4.46 7.39
N MET A 212 -33.36 3.49 7.96
CA MET A 212 -33.93 2.32 8.65
C MET A 212 -33.90 2.43 10.19
N SER A 213 -33.29 3.48 10.74
CA SER A 213 -33.22 3.81 12.18
C SER A 213 -34.25 4.85 12.59
#